data_AF-A0A0J1H524-F1
#
_entry.id   AF-A0A0J1H524-F1
#
_cell.length_a   1.000
_cell.length_b   1.000
_cell.length_c   1.000
_cell.angle_alpha   90.00
_cell.angle_beta   90.00
_cell.angle_gamma   90.00
#
_symmetry.space_group_name_H-M   'P 1'
#
loop_
_entity.id
_entity.type
_entity.pdbx_description
1 polymer ?
#
loop_
_entity_poly.entity_id
_entity_poly.type
_entity_poly.pdbx_seq_one_letter_code
_entity_poly.pdbx_strand_id
1 'polypeptide(L)'
;MRVYIAILLLGIATKVTASVPDLDGIKELCHSSAKLFEKGKMKYLADTLVPHWPINQEEINKLVHQGMSQFELFTFRSGSALGTEFIGTRKAGSSFVMHTYAIKF
;
A
#
# COMPACT_ATOMS: atom_id res chain seq x y z
N MET A 1 -26.53 1.98 -50.63
CA MET A 1 -26.83 1.73 -49.19
C MET A 1 -25.50 1.57 -48.47
N ARG A 2 -25.09 2.53 -47.63
CA ARG A 2 -23.78 2.51 -46.95
C ARG A 2 -23.96 1.88 -45.57
N VAL A 3 -23.34 0.72 -45.35
CA VAL A 3 -23.36 0.01 -44.06
C VAL A 3 -22.16 0.49 -43.25
N TYR A 4 -22.41 1.19 -42.16
CA TYR A 4 -21.38 1.61 -41.21
C TYR A 4 -21.27 0.54 -40.12
N ILE A 5 -20.20 -0.24 -40.13
CA ILE A 5 -19.89 -1.20 -39.06
C ILE A 5 -19.17 -0.42 -37.96
N ALA A 6 -19.90 -0.08 -36.89
CA ALA A 6 -19.31 0.46 -35.68
C ALA A 6 -18.69 -0.68 -34.87
N ILE A 7 -17.36 -0.81 -34.92
CA ILE A 7 -16.61 -1.71 -34.04
C ILE A 7 -16.59 -1.07 -32.65
N LEU A 8 -17.44 -1.59 -31.76
CA LEU A 8 -17.43 -1.26 -30.34
C LEU A 8 -16.19 -1.92 -29.71
N LEU A 9 -15.08 -1.18 -29.64
CA LEU A 9 -13.92 -1.55 -28.84
C LEU A 9 -14.30 -1.44 -27.35
N LEU A 10 -14.86 -2.53 -26.81
CA LEU A 10 -14.91 -2.77 -25.37
C LEU A 10 -13.45 -2.87 -24.87
N GLY A 11 -12.88 -1.73 -24.49
CA GLY A 11 -11.63 -1.69 -23.75
C GLY A 11 -11.83 -2.37 -22.41
N ILE A 12 -11.42 -3.63 -22.31
CA ILE A 12 -11.32 -4.32 -21.03
C ILE A 12 -10.19 -3.62 -20.28
N ALA A 13 -10.55 -2.74 -19.35
CA ALA A 13 -9.63 -2.15 -18.39
C ALA A 13 -9.17 -3.25 -17.42
N THR A 14 -8.27 -4.12 -17.88
CA THR A 14 -7.54 -5.01 -16.98
C THR A 14 -6.63 -4.11 -16.15
N LYS A 15 -6.98 -3.93 -14.87
CA LYS A 15 -6.02 -3.39 -13.91
C LYS A 15 -4.89 -4.41 -13.86
N VAL A 16 -3.77 -4.10 -14.51
CA VAL A 16 -2.54 -4.87 -14.39
C VAL A 16 -2.00 -4.58 -12.99
N THR A 17 -2.48 -5.32 -12.00
CA THR A 17 -1.83 -5.40 -10.70
C THR A 17 -0.42 -5.91 -10.98
N ALA A 18 0.60 -5.16 -10.54
CA ALA A 18 1.98 -5.61 -10.67
C ALA A 18 2.10 -6.99 -10.00
N SER A 19 2.91 -7.88 -10.59
CA SER A 19 3.11 -9.22 -10.03
C SER A 19 3.33 -9.14 -8.53
N VAL A 20 2.55 -9.91 -7.78
CA VAL A 20 2.73 -10.00 -6.33
C VAL A 20 4.16 -10.46 -6.08
N PRO A 21 4.96 -9.74 -5.28
CA PRO A 21 6.32 -10.17 -4.97
C PRO A 21 6.32 -11.55 -4.31
N ASP A 22 7.45 -12.23 -4.34
CA ASP A 22 7.65 -13.41 -3.50
C ASP A 22 7.62 -13.03 -2.01
N LEU A 23 7.67 -14.01 -1.11
CA LEU A 23 7.56 -13.79 0.34
C LEU A 23 8.59 -12.78 0.87
N ASP A 24 9.81 -12.82 0.34
CA ASP A 24 10.87 -11.88 0.73
C ASP A 24 10.61 -10.49 0.16
N GLY A 25 10.14 -10.39 -1.08
CA GLY A 25 9.70 -9.13 -1.68
C GLY A 25 8.51 -8.50 -0.96
N ILE A 26 7.54 -9.30 -0.47
CA ILE A 26 6.41 -8.80 0.34
C ILE A 26 6.93 -8.24 1.66
N LYS A 27 7.89 -8.92 2.30
CA LYS A 27 8.52 -8.45 3.53
C LYS A 27 9.23 -7.11 3.32
N GLU A 28 9.97 -6.97 2.22
CA GLU A 28 10.67 -5.72 1.89
C GLU A 28 9.69 -4.60 1.52
N LEU A 29 8.60 -4.92 0.81
CA LEU A 29 7.52 -3.97 0.52
C LEU A 29 6.87 -3.47 1.81
N CYS A 30 6.58 -4.35 2.77
CA CYS A 30 6.05 -3.96 4.07
C CYS A 30 7.05 -3.12 4.87
N HIS A 31 8.34 -3.49 4.86
CA HIS A 31 9.39 -2.76 5.58
C HIS A 31 9.59 -1.34 5.02
N SER A 32 9.74 -1.21 3.70
CA SER A 32 9.89 0.08 3.02
C SER A 32 8.67 0.97 3.24
N SER A 33 7.47 0.39 3.22
CA SER A 33 6.21 1.07 3.56
C SER A 33 6.22 1.60 4.99
N ALA A 34 6.63 0.77 5.97
CA ALA A 34 6.75 1.20 7.36
C ALA A 34 7.78 2.33 7.53
N LYS A 35 8.90 2.28 6.78
CA LYS A 35 9.90 3.36 6.76
C LYS A 35 9.40 4.66 6.14
N LEU A 36 8.53 4.59 5.13
CA LEU A 36 7.88 5.78 4.59
C LEU A 36 6.91 6.38 5.60
N PHE A 37 6.18 5.53 6.31
CA PHE A 37 5.26 5.93 7.38
C PHE A 37 6.02 6.61 8.54
N GLU A 38 7.12 6.00 9.02
CA GLU A 38 8.03 6.55 10.04
C GLU A 38 8.48 7.98 9.69
N LYS A 39 8.80 8.23 8.41
CA LYS A 39 9.31 9.52 7.93
C LYS A 39 8.20 10.54 7.57
N GLY A 40 6.92 10.21 7.80
CA GLY A 40 5.79 11.03 7.38
C GLY A 40 5.67 11.19 5.85
N LYS A 41 6.32 10.33 5.06
CA LYS A 41 6.37 10.39 3.58
C LYS A 41 5.19 9.66 2.94
N MET A 42 3.98 9.97 3.40
CA MET A 42 2.75 9.23 3.07
C MET A 42 2.34 9.31 1.60
N LYS A 43 2.66 10.40 0.88
CA LYS A 43 2.44 10.48 -0.57
C LYS A 43 3.13 9.33 -1.32
N TYR A 44 4.38 9.05 -0.95
CA TYR A 44 5.17 7.98 -1.54
C TYR A 44 4.70 6.59 -1.10
N LEU A 45 4.07 6.49 0.07
CA LEU A 45 3.48 5.25 0.56
C LEU A 45 2.33 4.79 -0.34
N ALA A 46 1.42 5.69 -0.72
CA ALA A 46 0.34 5.37 -1.64
C ALA A 46 0.89 4.87 -2.98
N ASP A 47 1.84 5.59 -3.57
CA ASP A 47 2.47 5.22 -4.84
C ASP A 47 3.16 3.83 -4.78
N THR A 48 3.70 3.47 -3.61
CA THR A 48 4.36 2.18 -3.37
C THR A 48 3.35 1.03 -3.24
N LEU A 49 2.17 1.27 -2.64
CA LEU A 49 1.18 0.23 -2.35
C LEU A 49 0.19 -0.01 -3.48
N VAL A 50 -0.18 1.05 -4.23
CA VAL A 50 -1.18 1.01 -5.31
C VAL A 50 -0.96 -0.11 -6.33
N PRO A 51 0.28 -0.39 -6.80
CA PRO A 51 0.49 -1.43 -7.80
C PRO A 51 0.20 -2.85 -7.32
N HIS A 52 0.21 -3.08 -6.00
CA HIS A 52 0.16 -4.42 -5.39
C HIS A 52 -1.15 -4.72 -4.66
N TRP A 53 -2.03 -3.73 -4.52
CA TRP A 53 -3.29 -3.88 -3.78
C TRP A 53 -4.47 -4.15 -4.73
N PRO A 54 -5.42 -5.02 -4.34
CA PRO A 54 -6.58 -5.35 -5.16
C PRO A 54 -7.68 -4.26 -5.15
N ILE A 55 -7.51 -3.22 -4.32
CA ILE A 55 -8.46 -2.10 -4.21
C ILE A 55 -8.02 -0.92 -5.09
N ASN A 56 -8.94 0.03 -5.33
CA ASN A 56 -8.65 1.16 -6.21
C ASN A 56 -7.75 2.21 -5.54
N GLN A 57 -7.04 3.00 -6.35
CA GLN A 57 -6.12 4.03 -5.88
C GLN A 57 -6.80 5.10 -5.01
N GLU A 58 -8.05 5.46 -5.31
CA GLU A 58 -8.78 6.47 -4.53
C GLU A 58 -9.00 5.99 -3.09
N GLU A 59 -9.31 4.71 -2.91
CA GLU A 59 -9.49 4.07 -1.62
C GLU A 59 -8.18 3.97 -0.84
N ILE A 60 -7.08 3.62 -1.51
CA ILE A 60 -5.73 3.63 -0.91
C ILE A 60 -5.36 5.04 -0.45
N ASN A 61 -5.61 6.05 -1.28
CA ASN A 61 -5.35 7.45 -0.94
C ASN A 61 -6.14 7.88 0.30
N LYS A 62 -7.40 7.48 0.41
CA LYS A 62 -8.24 7.75 1.61
C LYS A 62 -7.65 7.10 2.86
N LEU A 63 -7.26 5.83 2.79
CA LEU A 63 -6.64 5.11 3.91
C LEU A 63 -5.33 5.78 4.36
N VAL A 64 -4.48 6.13 3.42
CA VAL A 64 -3.20 6.80 3.68
C VAL A 64 -3.44 8.18 4.32
N HIS A 65 -4.40 8.95 3.82
CA HIS A 65 -4.74 10.26 4.37
C HIS A 65 -5.30 10.17 5.81
N GLN A 66 -6.17 9.19 6.08
CA GLN A 66 -6.68 8.92 7.43
C GLN A 66 -5.58 8.48 8.39
N GLY A 67 -4.62 7.67 7.92
CA GLY A 67 -3.46 7.27 8.70
C GLY A 67 -2.56 8.45 9.05
N MET A 68 -2.41 9.41 8.12
CA MET A 68 -1.58 10.61 8.30
C MET A 68 -2.10 11.49 9.43
N SER A 69 -3.40 11.81 9.45
CA SER A 69 -3.96 12.67 10.49
C SER A 69 -3.83 12.05 11.89
N GLN A 70 -3.98 10.73 11.99
CA GLN A 70 -3.74 9.99 13.24
C GLN A 70 -2.27 9.98 13.64
N PHE A 71 -1.38 9.81 12.67
CA PHE A 71 0.07 9.79 12.90
C PHE A 71 0.59 11.16 13.34
N GLU A 72 0.14 12.25 12.71
CA GLU A 72 0.51 13.62 13.08
C GLU A 72 0.07 13.96 14.52
N LEU A 73 -1.15 13.56 14.90
CA LEU A 73 -1.61 13.73 16.28
C LEU A 73 -0.75 12.94 17.28
N PHE A 74 -0.31 11.74 16.88
CA PHE A 74 0.52 10.89 17.73
C PHE A 74 1.94 11.45 17.87
N THR A 75 2.57 11.89 16.78
CA THR A 75 3.92 12.46 16.76
C THR A 75 3.97 13.80 17.48
N PHE A 76 2.92 14.63 17.37
CA PHE A 76 2.80 15.87 18.15
C PHE A 76 2.87 15.62 19.66
N ARG A 77 2.30 14.50 20.13
CA ARG A 77 2.29 14.14 21.56
C ARG A 77 3.53 13.39 22.02
N SER A 78 4.09 12.55 21.16
CA SER A 78 5.12 11.57 21.54
C SER A 78 6.54 11.98 21.11
N GLY A 79 6.67 13.02 20.27
CA GLY A 79 7.94 13.42 19.67
C GLY A 79 8.19 12.75 18.32
N SER A 80 9.42 12.89 17.81
CA SER A 80 9.83 12.30 16.54
C SER A 80 10.04 10.79 16.65
N ALA A 81 9.68 10.04 15.61
CA ALA A 81 9.98 8.61 15.55
C ALA A 81 11.49 8.33 15.66
N LEU A 82 11.85 7.34 16.48
CA LEU A 82 13.23 6.85 16.68
C LEU A 82 13.61 5.76 15.67
N GLY A 83 12.62 5.07 15.10
CA GLY A 83 12.85 4.03 14.11
C GLY A 83 11.68 3.10 13.90
N THR A 84 11.90 2.09 13.08
CA THR A 84 10.94 1.03 12.78
C THR A 84 11.54 -0.30 13.21
N GLU A 85 10.77 -1.11 13.92
CA GLU A 85 11.15 -2.45 14.36
C GLU A 85 10.22 -3.51 13.78
N PHE A 86 10.81 -4.62 13.34
CA PHE A 86 10.07 -5.80 12.91
C PHE A 86 9.56 -6.58 14.13
N ILE A 87 8.25 -6.79 14.21
CA ILE A 87 7.60 -7.49 15.31
C ILE A 87 7.44 -8.98 15.00
N GLY A 88 7.08 -9.31 13.75
CA GLY A 88 6.93 -10.70 13.37
C GLY A 88 6.14 -10.93 12.10
N THR A 89 6.11 -12.18 11.68
CA THR A 89 5.30 -12.66 10.56
C THR A 89 4.19 -13.55 11.10
N ARG A 90 2.95 -13.29 10.70
CA ARG A 90 1.82 -14.20 10.94
C ARG A 90 1.36 -14.79 9.62
N LYS A 91 1.15 -16.10 9.58
CA LYS A 91 0.55 -16.80 8.44
C LYS A 91 -0.82 -17.33 8.84
N ALA A 92 -1.83 -17.10 8.02
CA ALA A 92 -3.15 -17.68 8.19
C ALA A 92 -3.46 -18.56 6.97
N GLY A 93 -3.44 -19.88 7.17
CA GLY A 93 -3.53 -20.83 6.07
C GLY A 93 -2.35 -20.72 5.08
N SER A 94 -2.58 -21.11 3.83
CA SER A 94 -1.57 -21.11 2.76
C SER A 94 -1.51 -19.82 1.94
N SER A 95 -2.49 -18.94 2.08
CA SER A 95 -2.70 -17.80 1.18
C SER A 95 -2.57 -16.43 1.84
N PHE A 96 -2.44 -16.35 3.17
CA PHE A 96 -2.36 -15.08 3.88
C PHE A 96 -1.09 -14.98 4.72
N VAL A 97 -0.28 -13.95 4.45
CA VAL A 97 0.89 -13.58 5.24
C VAL A 97 0.79 -12.12 5.66
N MET A 98 1.17 -11.85 6.90
CA MET A 98 1.20 -10.51 7.47
C MET A 98 2.57 -10.30 8.11
N HIS A 99 3.27 -9.25 7.68
CA HIS A 99 4.49 -8.78 8.34
C HIS A 99 4.15 -7.54 9.16
N THR A 100 4.37 -7.61 10.47
CA THR A 100 4.05 -6.52 11.39
C THR A 100 5.31 -5.75 11.74
N TYR A 101 5.22 -4.43 11.60
CA TYR A 101 6.25 -3.48 11.99
C TYR A 101 5.67 -2.49 12.98
N ALA A 102 6.46 -2.09 13.97
CA ALA A 102 6.12 -1.04 14.92
C ALA A 102 7.03 0.17 14.71
N ILE A 103 6.48 1.37 14.90
CA ILE A 103 7.25 2.61 14.91
C ILE A 103 7.55 2.95 16.36
N LYS A 104 8.83 3.15 16.65
CA LYS A 104 9.33 3.55 17.96
C LYS A 104 9.35 5.08 18.05
N PHE A 105 9.03 5.59 19.23
CA PHE A 105 9.03 7.00 19.62
C PHE A 105 9.79 7.14 20.92
#